data_AF-A0AAW1L688-F1
#
_entry.id   AF-A0AAW1L688-F1
#
_cell.length_a   1.000
_cell.length_b   1.000
_cell.length_c   1.000
_cell.angle_alpha   90.00
_cell.angle_beta   90.00
_cell.angle_gamma   90.00
#
_symmetry.space_group_name_H-M   'P 1'
#
loop_
_entity.id
_entity.type
_entity.pdbx_description
1 polymer ?
#
loop_
_entity_poly.entity_id
_entity_poly.type
_entity_poly.pdbx_seq_one_letter_code
_entity_poly.pdbx_strand_id
1 'polypeptide(L)'
;MHASVHDTYLSDHRFINLRVQLKNNNINSHQWTIRRVFDASNKSNFEYHLSLETWDDVFSAADLNSKFCAFTNILSYHFNNAFPLRRQLLQAGSKHWITREVKTSSQALQDLFVLQKSYPELKELYISAKKRHKDLTNNTKRSFYDNIINNAANKSSAMWNVVRWNTNNRKQFSNNTLLEDDDGRNNVHASFYQG
;
A
#
# COMPACT_ATOMS: atom_id res chain seq x y z
N MET A 1 -1.08 2.26 -32.62
CA MET A 1 -1.81 1.26 -31.82
C MET A 1 -1.16 -0.08 -32.09
N HIS A 2 -0.77 -0.82 -31.05
CA HIS A 2 -0.11 -2.12 -31.19
C HIS A 2 -0.85 -3.13 -30.32
N ALA A 3 -1.34 -4.21 -30.92
CA ALA A 3 -1.97 -5.30 -30.20
C ALA A 3 -1.09 -6.55 -30.32
N SER A 4 -0.80 -7.20 -29.20
CA SER A 4 -0.16 -8.51 -29.18
C SER A 4 -0.99 -9.49 -28.36
N VAL A 5 -1.09 -10.72 -28.87
CA VAL A 5 -1.76 -11.81 -28.17
C VAL A 5 -0.69 -12.64 -27.46
N HIS A 6 -0.89 -12.87 -26.18
CA HIS A 6 -0.02 -13.70 -25.35
C HIS A 6 -0.82 -14.86 -24.79
N ASP A 7 -0.28 -16.07 -24.95
CA ASP A 7 -0.76 -17.20 -24.18
C ASP A 7 -0.18 -17.07 -22.76
N THR A 8 -1.04 -16.90 -21.77
CA THR A 8 -0.61 -16.77 -20.36
C THR A 8 -0.50 -18.11 -19.65
N TYR A 9 -1.08 -19.16 -20.24
CA TYR A 9 -1.12 -20.53 -19.71
C TYR A 9 -1.67 -20.63 -18.27
N LEU A 10 -2.39 -19.59 -17.82
CA LEU A 10 -3.09 -19.50 -16.53
C LEU A 10 -4.59 -19.81 -16.65
N SER A 11 -5.15 -19.67 -17.86
CA SER A 11 -6.52 -19.99 -18.26
C SER A 11 -6.49 -20.43 -19.74
N ASP A 12 -7.56 -21.07 -20.17
CA ASP A 12 -7.92 -21.32 -21.57
C ASP A 12 -8.12 -20.02 -22.40
N HIS A 13 -8.24 -18.87 -21.75
CA HIS A 13 -8.31 -17.57 -22.41
C HIS A 13 -6.93 -17.01 -22.76
N ARG A 14 -6.83 -16.45 -23.97
CA ARG A 14 -5.64 -15.71 -24.42
C ARG A 14 -5.66 -14.28 -23.87
N PHE A 15 -4.50 -13.78 -23.47
CA PHE A 15 -4.35 -12.40 -23.03
C PHE A 15 -4.09 -11.50 -24.25
N ILE A 16 -4.94 -10.50 -24.43
CA ILE A 16 -4.73 -9.47 -25.45
C ILE A 16 -4.06 -8.28 -24.77
N ASN A 17 -2.80 -8.02 -25.12
CA ASN A 17 -2.11 -6.80 -24.74
C ASN A 17 -2.36 -5.73 -25.81
N LEU A 18 -3.18 -4.73 -25.48
CA LEU A 18 -3.38 -3.58 -26.34
C LEU A 18 -2.57 -2.39 -25.82
N ARG A 19 -1.57 -1.95 -26.58
CA ARG A 19 -0.85 -0.69 -26.35
C ARG A 19 -1.40 0.39 -27.26
N VAL A 20 -2.09 1.34 -26.66
CA VAL A 20 -2.48 2.58 -27.30
C VAL A 20 -1.46 3.66 -26.93
N GLN A 21 -0.76 4.20 -27.92
CA GLN A 21 0.04 5.40 -27.72
C GLN A 21 -0.90 6.59 -27.78
N LEU A 22 -1.28 7.09 -26.61
CA LEU A 22 -1.98 8.35 -26.50
C LEU A 22 -0.92 9.46 -26.57
N LYS A 23 -1.08 10.41 -27.50
CA LYS A 23 -0.29 11.65 -27.52
C LYS A 23 -0.73 12.50 -26.32
N ASN A 24 -0.26 12.14 -25.14
CA ASN A 24 -0.47 12.91 -23.93
C ASN A 24 0.90 13.15 -23.30
N ASN A 25 1.38 14.40 -23.35
CA ASN A 25 2.74 14.80 -22.96
C ASN A 25 3.02 14.72 -21.44
N ASN A 26 2.27 13.92 -20.68
CA ASN A 26 2.37 13.83 -19.22
C ASN A 26 2.17 12.39 -18.68
N ILE A 27 2.60 11.35 -19.41
CA ILE A 27 2.53 9.96 -18.92
C ILE A 27 3.80 9.63 -18.10
N ASN A 28 4.05 10.45 -17.10
CA ASN A 28 4.68 10.02 -15.88
C ASN A 28 3.58 10.11 -14.82
N SER A 29 2.68 9.13 -14.78
CA SER A 29 1.66 9.04 -13.71
C SER A 29 2.33 8.58 -12.39
N HIS A 30 3.38 9.29 -12.00
CA HIS A 30 3.81 9.37 -10.63
C HIS A 30 2.58 9.81 -9.84
N GLN A 31 1.95 8.86 -9.16
CA GLN A 31 0.89 9.20 -8.24
C GLN A 31 1.58 9.94 -7.10
N TRP A 32 1.12 11.14 -6.80
CA TRP A 32 1.67 11.93 -5.70
C TRP A 32 0.68 11.89 -4.55
N THR A 33 1.21 11.86 -3.33
CA THR A 33 0.42 12.07 -2.12
C THR A 33 1.01 13.24 -1.33
N ILE A 34 0.16 13.97 -0.64
CA ILE A 34 0.59 15.03 0.29
C ILE A 34 0.40 14.45 1.69
N ARG A 35 1.50 14.34 2.44
CA ARG A 35 1.45 13.85 3.83
C ARG A 35 2.51 14.53 4.70
N ARG A 36 2.30 14.48 6.01
CA ARG A 36 3.30 14.83 7.01
C ARG A 36 4.16 13.60 7.33
N VAL A 37 5.42 13.83 7.67
CA VAL A 37 6.36 12.75 8.04
C VAL A 37 6.65 12.84 9.53
N PHE A 38 6.30 11.80 10.27
CA PHE A 38 6.48 11.72 11.73
C PHE A 38 7.67 10.82 12.08
N ASP A 39 8.84 11.12 11.53
CA ASP A 39 10.08 10.41 11.86
C ASP A 39 10.64 10.88 13.22
N ALA A 40 11.66 10.16 13.72
CA ALA A 40 12.26 10.44 15.02
C ALA A 40 12.90 11.84 15.08
N SER A 41 13.53 12.29 13.98
CA SER A 41 14.19 13.60 13.95
C SER A 41 13.17 14.74 14.03
N ASN A 42 12.07 14.66 13.29
CA ASN A 42 11.00 15.67 13.34
C ASN A 42 10.33 15.70 14.72
N LYS A 43 10.16 14.54 15.35
CA LYS A 43 9.62 14.46 16.73
C LYS A 43 10.56 15.10 17.74
N SER A 44 11.84 14.76 17.71
CA SER A 44 12.83 15.38 18.60
C SER A 44 12.95 16.89 18.37
N ASN A 45 12.86 17.35 17.12
CA ASN A 45 12.87 18.78 16.82
C ASN A 45 11.62 19.49 17.36
N PHE A 46 10.45 18.87 17.26
CA PHE A 46 9.22 19.39 17.83
C PHE A 46 9.29 19.49 19.36
N GLU A 47 9.77 18.44 20.02
CA GLU A 47 9.98 18.41 21.48
C GLU A 47 10.99 19.48 21.92
N TYR A 48 12.10 19.60 21.19
CA TYR A 48 13.12 20.61 21.45
C TYR A 48 12.55 22.03 21.38
N HIS A 49 11.84 22.37 20.30
CA HIS A 49 11.27 23.71 20.16
C HIS A 49 10.21 24.01 21.21
N LEU A 50 9.36 23.05 21.56
CA LEU A 50 8.40 23.23 22.65
C LEU A 50 9.07 23.40 24.02
N SER A 51 10.22 22.77 24.24
CA SER A 51 10.98 22.92 25.50
C SER A 51 11.61 24.31 25.68
N LEU A 52 11.76 25.07 24.58
CA LEU A 52 12.29 26.43 24.60
C LEU A 52 11.19 27.49 24.79
N GLU A 53 9.92 27.11 24.66
CA GLU A 53 8.80 28.03 24.84
C GLU A 53 8.64 28.43 26.31
N THR A 54 8.54 29.73 26.57
CA THR A 54 8.33 30.27 27.93
C THR A 54 6.86 30.22 28.34
N TRP A 55 5.94 30.18 27.36
CA TRP A 55 4.48 30.22 27.55
C TRP A 55 3.95 31.52 28.19
N ASP A 56 4.77 32.58 28.22
CA ASP A 56 4.41 33.85 28.85
C ASP A 56 3.15 34.46 28.21
N ASP A 57 3.00 34.37 26.89
CA ASP A 57 1.81 34.85 26.17
C ASP A 57 0.54 34.11 26.59
N VAL A 58 0.64 32.83 26.95
CA VAL A 58 -0.48 32.02 27.43
C VAL A 58 -0.81 32.38 28.88
N PHE A 59 0.19 32.59 29.74
CA PHE A 59 -0.06 32.95 31.14
C PHE A 59 -0.49 34.40 31.31
N SER A 60 -0.07 35.30 30.42
CA SER A 60 -0.34 36.74 30.49
C SER A 60 -1.63 37.16 29.76
N ALA A 61 -2.21 36.32 28.90
CA ALA A 61 -3.46 36.63 28.22
C ALA A 61 -4.64 36.79 29.21
N ALA A 62 -5.51 37.77 28.92
CA ALA A 62 -6.51 38.29 29.87
C ALA A 62 -7.69 37.33 30.14
N ASP A 63 -8.21 36.66 29.11
CA ASP A 63 -9.36 35.77 29.20
C ASP A 63 -9.05 34.36 28.68
N LEU A 64 -9.90 33.41 29.05
CA LEU A 64 -9.72 32.00 28.71
C LEU A 64 -9.59 31.75 27.19
N ASN A 65 -10.36 32.46 26.38
CA ASN A 65 -10.33 32.29 24.94
C ASN A 65 -9.00 32.79 24.37
N SER A 66 -8.53 33.95 24.82
CA SER A 66 -7.21 34.47 24.45
C SER A 66 -6.07 33.53 24.86
N LYS A 67 -6.13 32.93 26.05
CA LYS A 67 -5.16 31.92 26.51
C LYS A 67 -5.14 30.70 25.60
N PHE A 68 -6.33 30.19 25.26
CA PHE A 68 -6.48 29.04 24.38
C PHE A 68 -5.95 29.34 22.96
N CYS A 69 -6.26 30.50 22.41
CA CYS A 69 -5.72 30.96 21.13
C CYS A 69 -4.19 31.07 21.14
N ALA A 70 -3.59 31.66 22.19
CA ALA A 70 -2.14 31.76 22.31
C ALA A 70 -1.49 30.36 22.34
N PHE A 71 -2.00 29.45 23.17
CA PHE A 71 -1.51 28.08 23.26
C PHE A 71 -1.60 27.34 21.92
N THR A 72 -2.78 27.38 21.30
CA THR A 72 -3.02 26.67 20.03
C THR A 72 -2.18 27.23 18.89
N ASN A 73 -1.93 28.54 18.86
CA ASN A 73 -1.08 29.17 17.85
C ASN A 73 0.38 28.73 18.00
N ILE A 74 0.94 28.77 19.21
CA ILE A 74 2.32 28.32 19.49
C ILE A 74 2.47 26.85 19.11
N LEU A 75 1.54 26.01 19.59
CA LEU A 75 1.57 24.57 19.31
C LEU A 75 1.46 24.28 17.80
N SER A 76 0.54 24.95 17.10
CA SER A 76 0.33 24.77 15.66
C SER A 76 1.52 25.26 14.84
N TYR A 77 2.16 26.36 15.24
CA TYR A 77 3.36 26.88 14.59
C TYR A 77 4.48 25.83 14.63
N HIS A 78 4.82 25.34 15.81
CA HIS A 78 5.86 24.32 15.97
C HIS A 78 5.49 23.00 15.30
N PHE A 79 4.22 22.61 15.35
CA PHE A 79 3.73 21.40 14.69
C PHE A 79 3.88 21.49 13.17
N ASN A 80 3.53 22.63 12.58
CA ASN A 80 3.63 22.84 11.14
C ASN A 80 5.08 22.92 10.66
N ASN A 81 5.97 23.50 11.48
CA ASN A 81 7.39 23.58 11.19
C ASN A 81 8.10 22.22 11.32
N ALA A 82 7.79 21.46 12.36
CA ALA A 82 8.38 20.15 12.57
C ALA A 82 7.83 19.08 11.62
N PHE A 83 6.54 19.15 11.27
CA PHE A 83 5.86 18.15 10.44
C PHE A 83 5.27 18.76 9.17
N PRO A 84 6.03 19.44 8.30
CA PRO A 84 5.46 20.13 7.14
C PRO A 84 4.77 19.16 6.19
N LEU A 85 3.73 19.64 5.50
CA LEU A 85 3.10 18.89 4.42
C LEU A 85 4.09 18.78 3.26
N ARG A 86 4.49 17.55 2.92
CA ARG A 86 5.41 17.28 1.82
C ARG A 86 4.71 16.47 0.74
N ARG A 87 4.95 16.86 -0.51
CA ARG A 87 4.54 16.07 -1.68
C ARG A 87 5.52 14.93 -1.84
N GLN A 88 5.03 13.70 -1.77
CA GLN A 88 5.83 12.49 -1.89
C GLN A 88 5.30 11.59 -3.00
N LEU A 89 6.25 10.95 -3.69
CA LEU A 89 5.93 10.01 -4.73
C LEU A 89 5.34 8.73 -4.11
N LEU A 90 4.16 8.31 -4.56
CA LEU A 90 3.64 6.98 -4.27
C LEU A 90 4.51 5.97 -5.02
N GLN A 91 5.32 5.24 -4.28
CA GLN A 91 6.02 4.11 -4.85
C GLN A 91 5.00 3.02 -5.17
N ALA A 92 4.99 2.56 -6.42
CA ALA A 92 4.19 1.41 -6.81
C ALA A 92 4.60 0.23 -5.94
N GLY A 93 3.63 -0.36 -5.23
CA GLY A 93 3.88 -1.49 -4.34
C GLY A 93 4.38 -2.70 -5.12
N SER A 94 5.70 -2.84 -5.26
CA SER A 94 6.28 -4.07 -5.78
C SER A 94 6.04 -5.18 -4.76
N LYS A 95 5.75 -6.40 -5.23
CA LYS A 95 5.76 -7.57 -4.35
C LYS A 95 7.23 -7.89 -4.06
N HIS A 96 7.77 -7.27 -3.01
CA HIS A 96 9.19 -7.31 -2.65
C HIS A 96 9.74 -8.73 -2.41
N TRP A 97 8.88 -9.72 -2.19
CA TRP A 97 9.29 -11.12 -2.05
C TRP A 97 9.63 -11.81 -3.39
N ILE A 98 9.29 -11.24 -4.55
CA ILE A 98 9.53 -11.88 -5.84
C ILE A 98 10.99 -11.67 -6.28
N THR A 99 11.78 -12.73 -6.23
CA THR A 99 13.20 -12.73 -6.61
C THR A 99 13.40 -13.02 -8.11
N ARG A 100 14.62 -12.78 -8.62
CA ARG A 100 15.04 -13.17 -9.98
C ARG A 100 14.89 -14.67 -10.21
N GLU A 101 15.17 -15.49 -9.20
CA GLU A 101 15.05 -16.95 -9.27
C GLU A 101 13.60 -17.39 -9.47
N VAL A 102 12.66 -16.82 -8.69
CA VAL A 102 11.22 -17.08 -8.86
C VAL A 102 10.76 -16.72 -10.27
N LYS A 103 11.22 -15.57 -10.81
CA LYS A 103 10.91 -15.15 -12.18
C LYS A 103 11.47 -16.13 -13.22
N THR A 104 12.74 -16.52 -13.07
CA THR A 104 13.42 -17.43 -14.00
C THR A 104 12.76 -18.81 -13.98
N SER A 105 12.42 -19.32 -12.79
CA SER A 105 11.70 -20.58 -12.62
C SER A 105 10.28 -20.50 -13.22
N SER A 106 9.60 -19.37 -13.11
CA SER A 106 8.29 -19.15 -13.74
C SER A 106 8.39 -19.18 -15.27
N GLN A 107 9.39 -18.53 -15.85
CA GLN A 107 9.63 -18.55 -17.30
C GLN A 107 9.92 -19.98 -17.79
N ALA A 108 10.85 -20.68 -17.15
CA ALA A 108 11.19 -22.05 -17.50
C ALA A 108 9.97 -23.00 -17.40
N LEU A 109 9.08 -22.75 -16.43
CA LEU A 109 7.84 -23.52 -16.30
C LEU A 109 6.85 -23.25 -17.44
N GLN A 110 6.75 -22.01 -17.92
CA GLN A 110 5.96 -21.66 -19.09
C GLN A 110 6.53 -22.33 -20.35
N ASP A 111 7.84 -22.27 -20.55
CA ASP A 111 8.51 -22.88 -21.69
C ASP A 111 8.28 -24.41 -21.70
N LEU A 112 8.43 -25.07 -20.55
CA LEU A 112 8.14 -26.50 -20.39
C LEU A 112 6.66 -26.83 -20.63
N PHE A 113 5.74 -25.96 -20.22
CA PHE A 113 4.31 -26.16 -20.48
C PHE A 113 4.00 -26.16 -21.99
N VAL A 114 4.69 -25.31 -22.75
CA VAL A 114 4.56 -25.29 -24.22
C VAL A 114 5.19 -26.54 -24.82
N LEU A 115 6.41 -26.88 -24.43
CA LEU A 115 7.15 -28.01 -24.99
C LEU A 115 6.44 -29.35 -24.77
N GLN A 116 5.87 -29.60 -23.57
CA GLN A 116 5.18 -30.86 -23.31
C GLN A 116 3.96 -31.11 -24.21
N LYS A 117 3.39 -30.07 -24.85
CA LYS A 117 2.27 -30.23 -25.79
C LYS A 117 2.72 -30.88 -27.09
N SER A 118 3.95 -30.61 -27.51
CA SER A 118 4.58 -31.18 -28.71
C SER A 118 5.36 -32.47 -28.41
N TYR A 119 5.82 -32.62 -27.17
CA TYR A 119 6.68 -33.71 -26.70
C TYR A 119 6.08 -34.34 -25.43
N PRO A 120 5.16 -35.31 -25.54
CA PRO A 120 4.45 -35.90 -24.40
C PRO A 120 5.36 -36.51 -23.32
N GLU A 121 6.57 -36.95 -23.68
CA GLU A 121 7.60 -37.45 -22.77
C GLU A 121 8.06 -36.40 -21.74
N LEU A 122 7.87 -35.11 -22.03
CA LEU A 122 8.23 -34.02 -21.11
C LEU A 122 7.16 -33.75 -20.04
N LYS A 123 6.03 -34.46 -20.06
CA LYS A 123 4.94 -34.24 -19.10
C LYS A 123 5.38 -34.45 -17.65
N GLU A 124 6.13 -35.52 -17.37
CA GLU A 124 6.66 -35.79 -16.04
C GLU A 124 7.69 -34.73 -15.61
N LEU A 125 8.52 -34.27 -16.55
CA LEU A 125 9.45 -33.17 -16.31
C LEU A 125 8.69 -31.88 -15.95
N TYR A 126 7.61 -31.54 -16.66
CA TYR A 126 6.77 -30.40 -16.35
C TYR A 126 6.11 -30.51 -14.98
N ILE A 127 5.53 -31.66 -14.61
CA ILE A 127 4.91 -31.89 -13.30
C ILE A 127 5.95 -31.68 -12.18
N SER A 128 7.14 -32.26 -12.34
CA SER A 128 8.23 -32.08 -11.37
C SER A 128 8.69 -30.62 -11.26
N ALA A 129 8.83 -29.93 -12.40
CA ALA A 129 9.19 -28.51 -12.43
C ALA A 129 8.12 -27.62 -11.78
N LYS A 130 6.84 -27.93 -12.00
CA LYS A 130 5.71 -27.24 -11.38
C LYS A 130 5.75 -27.36 -9.86
N LYS A 131 6.05 -28.57 -9.36
CA LYS A 131 6.24 -28.81 -7.92
C LYS A 131 7.41 -27.99 -7.37
N ARG A 132 8.59 -28.06 -8.00
CA ARG A 132 9.77 -27.27 -7.59
C ARG A 132 9.48 -25.76 -7.58
N HIS A 133 8.79 -25.25 -8.60
CA HIS A 133 8.42 -23.83 -8.67
C HIS A 133 7.47 -23.41 -7.54
N LYS A 134 6.50 -24.26 -7.19
CA LYS A 134 5.60 -24.03 -6.06
C LYS A 134 6.37 -23.98 -4.74
N ASP A 135 7.27 -24.94 -4.53
CA ASP A 135 8.10 -25.01 -3.32
C ASP A 135 9.03 -23.81 -3.21
N LEU A 136 9.69 -23.41 -4.31
CA LEU A 136 10.48 -22.20 -4.40
C LEU A 136 9.67 -20.97 -4.01
N THR A 137 8.50 -20.78 -4.64
CA THR A 137 7.61 -19.64 -4.37
C THR A 137 7.20 -19.56 -2.90
N ASN A 138 6.81 -20.69 -2.32
CA ASN A 138 6.40 -20.78 -0.92
C ASN A 138 7.56 -20.46 0.02
N ASN A 139 8.73 -21.04 -0.22
CA ASN A 139 9.92 -20.84 0.60
C ASN A 139 10.42 -19.39 0.51
N THR A 140 10.53 -18.83 -0.70
CA THR A 140 10.94 -17.44 -0.87
C THR A 140 9.98 -16.48 -0.18
N LYS A 141 8.66 -16.68 -0.33
CA LYS A 141 7.66 -15.84 0.33
C LYS A 141 7.73 -15.96 1.86
N ARG A 142 7.92 -17.17 2.37
CA ARG A 142 8.09 -17.44 3.81
C ARG A 142 9.34 -16.75 4.35
N SER A 143 10.50 -17.02 3.77
CA SER A 143 11.78 -16.44 4.18
C SER A 143 11.76 -14.91 4.14
N PHE A 144 11.10 -14.31 3.15
CA PHE A 144 10.93 -12.87 3.08
C PHE A 144 10.18 -12.30 4.29
N TYR A 145 9.02 -12.85 4.63
CA TYR A 145 8.23 -12.36 5.77
C TYR A 145 8.86 -12.73 7.11
N ASP A 146 9.47 -13.91 7.23
CA ASP A 146 10.22 -14.32 8.41
C ASP A 146 11.37 -13.34 8.68
N ASN A 147 12.09 -12.91 7.63
CA ASN A 147 13.15 -11.91 7.75
C ASN A 147 12.61 -10.56 8.26
N ILE A 148 11.47 -10.10 7.74
CA ILE A 148 10.83 -8.85 8.22
C ILE A 148 10.48 -8.95 9.71
N ILE A 149 9.88 -10.06 10.14
CA ILE A 149 9.45 -10.24 11.53
C ILE A 149 10.67 -10.37 12.46
N ASN A 150 11.67 -11.16 12.06
CA ASN A 150 12.83 -11.45 12.90
C ASN A 150 13.75 -10.24 13.09
N ASN A 151 13.86 -9.37 12.09
CA ASN A 151 14.70 -8.17 12.14
C ASN A 151 13.95 -6.93 12.65
N ALA A 152 12.65 -7.02 12.95
CA ALA A 152 11.90 -5.89 13.47
C ALA A 152 12.21 -5.62 14.95
N ALA A 153 12.35 -4.35 15.30
CA ALA A 153 12.48 -3.92 16.71
C ALA A 153 11.29 -4.37 17.56
N ASN A 154 10.08 -4.38 17.00
CA ASN A 154 8.87 -4.94 17.62
C ASN A 154 8.29 -6.05 16.75
N LYS A 155 8.54 -7.31 17.14
CA LYS A 155 8.12 -8.50 16.40
C LYS A 155 6.59 -8.65 16.32
N SER A 156 5.88 -8.35 17.39
CA SER A 156 4.41 -8.43 17.43
C SER A 156 3.77 -7.44 16.46
N SER A 157 4.24 -6.19 16.45
CA SER A 157 3.78 -5.18 15.49
C SER A 157 4.11 -5.57 14.04
N ALA A 158 5.33 -6.08 13.79
CA ALA A 158 5.73 -6.56 12.48
C ALA A 158 4.88 -7.73 11.97
N MET A 159 4.57 -8.70 12.84
CA MET A 159 3.68 -9.81 12.52
C MET A 159 2.27 -9.31 12.14
N TRP A 160 1.69 -8.40 12.92
CA TRP A 160 0.40 -7.78 12.59
C TRP A 160 0.43 -7.01 11.27
N ASN A 161 1.54 -6.35 10.94
CA ASN A 161 1.72 -5.69 9.66
C ASN A 161 1.75 -6.71 8.51
N VAL A 162 2.45 -7.84 8.65
CA VAL A 162 2.46 -8.93 7.65
C VAL A 162 1.05 -9.45 7.41
N VAL A 163 0.27 -9.71 8.46
CA VAL A 163 -1.14 -10.12 8.33
C VAL A 163 -1.94 -9.05 7.59
N ARG A 164 -1.83 -7.79 8.01
CA ARG A 164 -2.53 -6.66 7.38
C ARG A 164 -2.21 -6.54 5.90
N TRP A 165 -0.94 -6.64 5.49
CA TRP A 165 -0.54 -6.56 4.08
C TRP A 165 -1.12 -7.69 3.22
N ASN A 166 -1.32 -8.88 3.79
CA ASN A 166 -1.88 -10.02 3.06
C ASN A 166 -3.42 -9.98 3.04
N THR A 167 -4.08 -9.43 4.06
CA THR A 167 -5.54 -9.37 4.17
C THR A 167 -6.15 -8.14 3.48
N ASN A 168 -5.47 -6.98 3.49
CA ASN A 168 -6.02 -5.70 3.03
C ASN A 168 -6.02 -5.51 1.49
N ASN A 169 -5.73 -6.56 0.71
CA ASN A 169 -5.75 -6.52 -0.76
C ASN A 169 -7.16 -6.70 -1.36
N ARG A 170 -8.20 -6.90 -0.55
CA ARG A 170 -9.59 -6.79 -1.00
C ARG A 170 -9.95 -5.30 -1.07
N LYS A 171 -9.77 -4.70 -2.24
CA LYS A 171 -10.26 -3.35 -2.54
C LYS A 171 -11.71 -3.24 -2.07
N GLN A 172 -11.99 -2.33 -1.14
CA GLN A 172 -13.34 -1.80 -1.02
C GLN A 172 -13.64 -1.12 -2.36
N PHE A 173 -14.47 -1.75 -3.19
CA PHE A 173 -15.23 -1.01 -4.18
C PHE A 173 -16.22 -0.14 -3.37
N SER A 174 -15.78 1.04 -2.94
CA SER A 174 -16.72 2.09 -2.57
C SER A 174 -17.31 2.64 -3.86
N ASN A 175 -18.40 2.03 -4.33
CA ASN A 175 -19.31 2.69 -5.24
C ASN A 175 -19.99 3.81 -4.44
N ASN A 176 -19.30 4.93 -4.22
CA ASN A 176 -19.98 6.17 -3.86
C ASN A 176 -20.47 6.80 -5.15
N THR A 177 -21.48 6.16 -5.75
CA THR A 177 -22.43 6.88 -6.59
C THR A 177 -23.36 7.59 -5.61
N LEU A 178 -23.14 8.88 -5.40
CA LEU A 178 -24.17 9.74 -4.82
C LEU A 178 -25.32 9.73 -5.83
N LEU A 179 -26.33 8.90 -5.55
CA LEU A 179 -27.67 9.14 -6.07
C LEU A 179 -28.24 10.22 -5.15
N GLU A 180 -28.31 11.44 -5.67
CA GLU A 180 -29.26 12.42 -5.17
C GLU A 180 -30.64 11.88 -5.54
N ASP A 181 -31.26 11.16 -4.61
CA ASP A 181 -32.69 10.88 -4.67
C ASP A 181 -33.41 12.02 -3.95
N ASP A 182 -33.97 12.89 -4.79
CA ASP A 182 -35.08 13.79 -4.50
C ASP A 182 -36.29 12.99 -3.98
N ASP A 183 -37.13 13.66 -3.21
CA ASP A 183 -38.41 13.20 -2.62
C ASP A 183 -38.42 12.25 -1.39
N GLY A 184 -38.72 12.86 -0.24
CA GLY A 184 -40.03 12.64 0.40
C GLY A 184 -40.30 11.34 1.18
N ARG A 185 -40.17 11.45 2.52
CA ARG A 185 -40.90 10.68 3.57
C ARG A 185 -40.64 9.16 3.67
N ASN A 186 -39.95 8.72 4.73
CA ASN A 186 -40.62 8.12 5.91
C ASN A 186 -39.63 7.64 6.99
N ASN A 187 -40.08 7.83 8.23
CA ASN A 187 -39.50 7.32 9.46
C ASN A 187 -39.37 5.80 9.48
N VAL A 188 -38.22 5.29 9.96
CA VAL A 188 -38.24 4.19 10.93
C VAL A 188 -37.08 4.34 11.92
N HIS A 189 -37.48 4.53 13.16
CA HIS A 189 -36.67 4.53 14.37
C HIS A 189 -36.24 3.08 14.67
N ALA A 190 -34.95 2.82 14.86
CA ALA A 190 -34.46 1.62 15.55
C ALA A 190 -33.12 1.90 16.21
N SER A 191 -33.21 2.38 17.45
CA SER A 191 -32.18 2.29 18.48
C SER A 191 -31.79 0.84 18.72
N PHE A 192 -30.50 0.51 18.81
CA PHE A 192 -29.99 -0.47 19.78
C PHE A 192 -28.50 -0.16 20.07
N TYR A 193 -28.28 0.42 21.25
CA TYR A 193 -27.03 0.32 21.99
C TYR A 193 -27.25 -0.63 23.18
N GLN A 194 -26.21 -1.41 23.45
CA GLN A 194 -25.78 -1.99 24.73
C GLN A 194 -26.36 -3.32 25.24
N GLY A 195 -25.40 -4.22 25.45
CA GLY A 195 -25.35 -5.39 26.31
C GLY A 195 -23.94 -5.95 26.22
#